data_AF-A0A950KWH2-F1
#
_entry.id   AF-A0A950KWH2-F1
#
_cell.length_a   1.000
_cell.length_b   1.000
_cell.length_c   1.000
_cell.angle_alpha   90.00
_cell.angle_beta   90.00
_cell.angle_gamma   90.00
#
_symmetry.space_group_name_H-M   'P 1'
#
loop_
_entity.id
_entity.type
_entity.pdbx_description
1 polymer ?
#
loop_
_entity_poly.entity_id
_entity_poly.type
_entity_poly.pdbx_seq_one_letter_code
_entity_poly.pdbx_strand_id
1 'polypeptide(L)'
;MGFSARVLLDSVSPAGVRLTTMEVRYPRFIHSEVMTHRNFSRNAASSRAIPIKKMIDAVREDPAMPLWWGRNQAGMQAREQISEEARALAESEWKSALADALTHAVRLASSDINLHKQLVNRILEPFAWITVILTATEWANFFTQRTHEDAQPELKYIAERMLHAYRASEPRPLELGEWHTPLIQADEEAMLPLEQRLKISVARAARVSYLSHQGTRDHAKDLELYEKLLGGGANGHWSPFEHVAKPLASRDDWSGNFRGWEQYRKRFPQEHASTLPDETPVPALP
;
A
#
# COMPACT_ATOMS: atom_id res chain seq x y z
N MET A 1 -1.92 -15.74 7.56
CA MET A 1 -2.74 -15.29 6.39
C MET A 1 -1.76 -15.15 5.21
N GLY A 2 -2.15 -15.44 3.97
CA GLY A 2 -1.20 -15.46 2.84
C GLY A 2 -1.19 -14.18 1.99
N PHE A 3 -0.70 -14.31 0.75
CA PHE A 3 -0.94 -13.33 -0.31
C PHE A 3 -2.43 -13.02 -0.45
N SER A 4 -2.79 -11.74 -0.62
CA SER A 4 -4.17 -11.35 -0.91
C SER A 4 -4.22 -10.12 -1.82
N ALA A 5 -5.25 -10.04 -2.66
CA ALA A 5 -5.55 -8.88 -3.47
C ALA A 5 -7.06 -8.70 -3.50
N ARG A 6 -7.54 -7.50 -3.15
CA ARG A 6 -8.95 -7.17 -3.07
C ARG A 6 -9.19 -5.78 -3.64
N VAL A 7 -10.18 -5.65 -4.51
CA VAL A 7 -10.69 -4.34 -4.93
C VAL A 7 -11.49 -3.73 -3.79
N LEU A 8 -11.10 -2.54 -3.35
CA LEU A 8 -11.78 -1.77 -2.30
C LEU A 8 -12.87 -0.86 -2.88
N LEU A 9 -12.57 -0.24 -4.03
CA LEU A 9 -13.52 0.53 -4.81
C LEU A 9 -13.05 0.56 -6.26
N ASP A 10 -14.00 0.54 -7.18
CA ASP A 10 -13.75 0.55 -8.60
C ASP A 10 -14.79 1.43 -9.28
N SER A 11 -14.32 2.43 -10.02
CA SER A 11 -15.17 3.44 -10.62
C SER A 11 -14.77 3.71 -12.05
N VAL A 12 -15.72 4.19 -12.85
CA VAL A 12 -15.47 4.62 -14.23
C VAL A 12 -16.05 6.01 -14.44
N SER A 13 -15.26 6.92 -15.02
CA SER A 13 -15.69 8.29 -15.33
C SER A 13 -16.61 8.33 -16.56
N PRO A 14 -17.34 9.43 -16.81
CA PRO A 14 -18.16 9.57 -18.02
C PRO A 14 -17.32 9.51 -19.31
N ALA A 15 -16.04 9.86 -19.23
CA ALA A 15 -15.08 9.75 -20.32
C ALA A 15 -14.50 8.34 -20.51
N GLY A 16 -14.99 7.35 -19.76
CA GLY A 16 -14.63 5.93 -19.88
C GLY A 16 -13.30 5.56 -19.23
N VAL A 17 -12.75 6.39 -18.34
CA VAL A 17 -11.49 6.08 -17.65
C VAL A 17 -11.76 5.43 -16.30
N ARG A 18 -11.29 4.19 -16.14
CA ARG A 18 -11.45 3.41 -14.91
C ARG A 18 -10.42 3.83 -13.86
N LEU A 19 -10.87 4.02 -12.62
CA LEU A 19 -10.04 4.25 -11.44
C LEU A 19 -10.33 3.15 -10.42
N THR A 20 -9.31 2.39 -10.05
CA THR A 20 -9.45 1.27 -9.14
C THR A 20 -8.55 1.45 -7.94
N THR A 21 -9.10 1.24 -6.75
CA THR A 21 -8.37 1.15 -5.48
C THR A 21 -8.35 -0.29 -4.99
N MET A 22 -7.17 -0.84 -4.72
CA MET A 22 -6.98 -2.20 -4.24
C MET A 22 -6.23 -2.22 -2.90
N GLU A 23 -6.58 -3.18 -2.05
CA GLU A 23 -5.76 -3.61 -0.92
C GLU A 23 -5.03 -4.90 -1.31
N VAL A 24 -3.71 -4.89 -1.17
CA VAL A 24 -2.84 -6.01 -1.54
C VAL A 24 -1.92 -6.36 -0.39
N ARG A 25 -1.76 -7.65 -0.13
CA ARG A 25 -0.86 -8.19 0.90
C ARG A 25 0.10 -9.18 0.28
N TYR A 26 1.39 -9.01 0.56
CA TYR A 26 2.46 -9.79 -0.03
C TYR A 26 3.73 -9.74 0.85
N PRO A 27 4.76 -10.56 0.59
CA PRO A 27 6.00 -10.53 1.36
C PRO A 27 6.71 -9.19 1.23
N ARG A 28 7.19 -8.64 2.34
CA ARG A 28 7.81 -7.32 2.35
C ARG A 28 9.10 -7.27 1.51
N PHE A 29 9.80 -8.39 1.33
CA PHE A 29 11.02 -8.46 0.54
C PHE A 29 10.82 -8.14 -0.96
N ILE A 30 9.60 -8.24 -1.51
CA ILE A 30 9.30 -7.80 -2.89
C ILE A 30 8.73 -6.38 -2.96
N HIS A 31 8.62 -5.67 -1.83
CA HIS A 31 7.97 -4.35 -1.81
C HIS A 31 8.73 -3.31 -2.65
N SER A 32 10.06 -3.36 -2.67
CA SER A 32 10.90 -2.48 -3.52
C SER A 32 10.52 -2.58 -5.00
N GLU A 33 10.25 -3.78 -5.50
CA GLU A 33 9.84 -4.00 -6.89
C GLU A 33 8.48 -3.39 -7.21
N VAL A 34 7.52 -3.46 -6.28
CA VAL A 34 6.22 -2.79 -6.43
C VAL A 34 6.38 -1.27 -6.45
N MET A 35 7.32 -0.72 -5.68
CA MET A 35 7.58 0.72 -5.60
C MET A 35 8.16 1.31 -6.89
N THR A 36 8.73 0.49 -7.78
CA THR A 36 9.21 0.94 -9.11
C THR A 36 8.09 1.39 -10.04
N HIS A 37 6.84 0.95 -9.78
CA HIS A 37 5.66 1.34 -10.55
C HIS A 37 5.14 2.69 -10.08
N ARG A 38 5.66 3.76 -10.70
CA ARG A 38 5.39 5.16 -10.34
C ARG A 38 3.95 5.62 -10.59
N ASN A 39 3.19 4.89 -11.40
CA ASN A 39 1.80 5.26 -11.73
C ASN A 39 0.78 4.89 -10.63
N PHE A 40 1.24 4.27 -9.55
CA PHE A 40 0.41 3.98 -8.38
C PHE A 40 0.52 5.08 -7.32
N SER A 41 -0.63 5.55 -6.85
CA SER A 41 -0.76 6.20 -5.54
C SER A 41 -0.83 5.11 -4.48
N ARG A 42 -0.07 5.26 -3.39
CA ARG A 42 0.17 4.16 -2.45
C ARG A 42 0.21 4.61 -1.00
N ASN A 43 -0.40 3.81 -0.14
CA ASN A 43 -0.18 3.85 1.30
C ASN A 43 0.14 2.43 1.80
N ALA A 44 1.25 2.29 2.54
CA ALA A 44 1.73 1.02 3.06
C ALA A 44 1.83 1.02 4.58
N ALA A 45 1.59 -0.13 5.21
CA ALA A 45 1.78 -0.28 6.65
C ALA A 45 3.26 -0.07 7.03
N SER A 46 3.52 0.92 7.89
CA SER A 46 4.88 1.25 8.32
C SER A 46 5.31 0.38 9.50
N SER A 47 6.35 -0.43 9.32
CA SER A 47 6.99 -1.20 10.39
C SER A 47 7.45 -0.31 11.55
N ARG A 48 7.85 0.94 11.27
CA ARG A 48 8.22 1.94 12.29
C ARG A 48 7.05 2.36 13.17
N ALA A 49 5.81 2.24 12.69
CA ALA A 49 4.62 2.58 13.47
C ALA A 49 4.16 1.41 14.36
N ILE A 50 4.42 0.17 13.94
CA ILE A 50 3.94 -1.05 14.61
C ILE A 50 4.72 -1.29 15.92
N PRO A 51 4.03 -1.54 17.06
CA PRO A 51 4.69 -1.94 18.30
C PRO A 51 5.54 -3.21 18.14
N ILE A 52 6.71 -3.24 18.77
CA ILE A 52 7.70 -4.33 18.63
C ILE A 52 7.06 -5.70 18.88
N LYS A 53 6.36 -5.86 20.01
CA LYS A 53 5.68 -7.12 20.36
C LYS A 53 4.73 -7.59 19.26
N LYS A 54 3.92 -6.68 18.70
CA LYS A 54 2.98 -7.01 17.61
C LYS A 54 3.70 -7.47 16.35
N MET A 55 4.84 -6.86 16.03
CA MET A 55 5.65 -7.27 14.88
C MET A 55 6.26 -8.66 15.08
N ILE A 56 6.82 -8.92 16.27
CA ILE A 56 7.39 -10.22 16.63
C ILE A 56 6.32 -11.31 16.55
N ASP A 57 5.16 -11.08 17.16
CA ASP A 57 4.07 -12.06 17.18
C ASP A 57 3.58 -12.35 15.74
N ALA A 58 3.34 -11.31 14.94
CA ALA A 58 2.89 -11.47 13.55
C ALA A 58 3.89 -12.26 12.68
N VAL A 59 5.20 -12.01 12.82
CA VAL A 59 6.25 -12.72 12.08
C VAL A 59 6.44 -14.15 12.59
N ARG A 60 6.29 -14.39 13.89
CA ARG A 60 6.39 -15.74 14.48
C ARG A 60 5.22 -16.62 14.06
N GLU A 61 4.00 -16.09 14.07
CA GLU A 61 2.78 -16.84 13.78
C GLU A 61 2.59 -17.09 12.28
N ASP A 62 3.00 -16.14 11.44
CA ASP A 62 2.73 -16.15 10.01
C ASP A 62 3.91 -15.54 9.23
N PRO A 63 5.09 -16.19 9.21
CA PRO A 63 6.25 -15.66 8.49
C PRO A 63 6.01 -15.69 6.98
N ALA A 64 6.48 -14.65 6.30
CA ALA A 64 6.57 -14.64 4.85
C ALA A 64 7.72 -15.57 4.39
N MET A 65 7.43 -16.44 3.44
CA MET A 65 8.35 -17.43 2.89
C MET A 65 8.46 -17.29 1.36
N PRO A 66 9.61 -17.63 0.76
CA PRO A 66 9.72 -17.75 -0.69
C PRO A 66 8.72 -18.76 -1.26
N LEU A 67 8.16 -18.46 -2.43
CA LEU A 67 7.30 -19.37 -3.20
C LEU A 67 8.11 -20.27 -4.12
N TRP A 68 9.29 -19.81 -4.55
CA TRP A 68 10.12 -20.49 -5.54
C TRP A 68 11.58 -20.56 -5.10
N TRP A 69 12.12 -21.78 -5.02
CA TRP A 69 13.50 -22.03 -4.62
C TRP A 69 14.36 -22.26 -5.85
N GLY A 70 14.61 -21.17 -6.57
CA GLY A 70 15.35 -21.17 -7.83
C GLY A 70 16.80 -21.62 -7.67
N ARG A 71 17.27 -22.46 -8.58
CA ARG A 71 18.67 -22.85 -8.70
C ARG A 71 19.51 -21.65 -9.10
N ASN A 72 20.70 -21.54 -8.49
CA ASN A 72 21.68 -20.53 -8.88
C ASN A 72 22.12 -20.72 -10.35
N GLN A 73 22.08 -19.63 -11.13
CA GLN A 73 22.49 -19.59 -12.53
C GLN A 73 22.90 -18.16 -12.93
N ALA A 74 23.54 -18.01 -14.08
CA ALA A 74 23.84 -16.67 -14.61
C ALA A 74 22.56 -15.91 -15.00
N GLY A 75 22.58 -14.60 -14.82
CA GLY A 75 21.43 -13.71 -15.06
C GLY A 75 20.59 -13.44 -13.80
N MET A 76 19.50 -12.71 -13.95
CA MET A 76 18.64 -12.28 -12.83
C MET A 76 17.51 -13.28 -12.49
N GLN A 77 17.21 -14.21 -13.39
CA GLN A 77 16.04 -15.10 -13.28
C GLN A 77 16.46 -16.56 -13.13
N ALA A 78 15.86 -17.27 -12.18
CA ALA A 78 16.08 -18.69 -11.95
C ALA A 78 14.97 -19.52 -12.60
N ARG A 79 15.29 -20.24 -13.68
CA ARG A 79 14.31 -20.96 -14.51
C ARG A 79 14.01 -22.36 -14.00
N GLU A 80 14.90 -22.93 -13.20
CA GLU A 80 14.77 -24.26 -12.61
C GLU A 80 14.77 -24.18 -11.09
N GLN A 81 14.02 -25.04 -10.41
CA GLN A 81 14.17 -25.20 -8.95
C GLN A 81 15.34 -26.12 -8.62
N ILE A 82 15.83 -25.98 -7.39
CA ILE A 82 16.66 -27.00 -6.75
C ILE A 82 15.85 -28.29 -6.51
N SER A 83 16.53 -29.40 -6.23
CA SER A 83 15.86 -30.68 -5.95
C SER A 83 15.01 -30.58 -4.67
N GLU A 84 14.10 -31.54 -4.47
CA GLU A 84 13.22 -31.56 -3.30
C GLU A 84 14.02 -31.69 -1.98
N GLU A 85 15.10 -32.46 -1.99
CA GLU A 85 16.01 -32.62 -0.84
C GLU A 85 16.76 -31.31 -0.56
N ALA A 86 17.29 -30.66 -1.60
CA ALA A 86 17.97 -29.38 -1.47
C ALA A 86 17.01 -28.28 -1.00
N ARG A 87 15.75 -28.32 -1.47
CA ARG A 87 14.69 -27.41 -1.02
C ARG A 87 14.36 -27.60 0.45
N ALA A 88 14.24 -28.84 0.93
CA ALA A 88 14.01 -29.10 2.36
C ALA A 88 15.12 -28.51 3.24
N LEU A 89 16.38 -28.63 2.80
CA LEU A 89 17.53 -28.00 3.46
C LEU A 89 17.43 -26.46 3.41
N ALA A 90 17.15 -25.87 2.25
CA ALA A 90 17.02 -24.42 2.10
C ALA A 90 15.89 -23.83 2.95
N GLU A 91 14.74 -24.50 3.01
CA GLU A 91 13.63 -24.12 3.88
C GLU A 91 14.00 -24.22 5.36
N SER A 92 14.79 -25.22 5.76
CA SER A 92 15.30 -25.35 7.13
C SER A 92 16.22 -24.20 7.50
N GLU A 93 17.19 -23.87 6.64
CA GLU A 93 18.11 -22.74 6.85
C GLU A 93 17.37 -21.40 6.93
N TRP A 94 16.38 -21.19 6.06
CA TRP A 94 15.55 -19.99 6.09
C TRP A 94 14.75 -19.86 7.41
N LYS A 95 14.21 -20.98 7.90
CA LYS A 95 13.52 -21.02 9.20
C LYS A 95 14.49 -20.80 10.37
N SER A 96 15.73 -21.27 10.27
CA SER A 96 16.77 -20.97 11.27
C SER A 96 17.08 -19.47 11.32
N ALA A 97 17.28 -18.84 10.16
CA ALA A 97 17.49 -17.39 10.07
C ALA A 97 16.32 -16.58 10.64
N LEU A 98 15.09 -17.03 10.41
CA LEU A 98 13.89 -16.47 11.04
C LEU A 98 13.93 -16.59 12.57
N ALA A 99 14.28 -17.75 13.11
CA ALA A 99 14.37 -17.99 14.55
C ALA A 99 15.43 -17.09 15.21
N ASP A 100 16.58 -16.92 14.55
CA ASP A 100 17.64 -16.02 15.00
C ASP A 100 17.19 -14.56 14.96
N ALA A 101 16.55 -14.12 13.87
CA ALA A 101 16.01 -12.77 13.76
C ALA A 101 14.97 -12.45 14.86
N LEU A 102 14.10 -13.41 15.18
CA LEU A 102 13.14 -13.28 16.30
C LEU A 102 13.86 -13.18 17.65
N THR A 103 14.85 -14.03 17.88
CA THR A 103 15.66 -14.01 19.10
C THR A 103 16.37 -12.67 19.29
N HIS A 104 17.00 -12.17 18.24
CA HIS A 104 17.67 -10.88 18.26
C HIS A 104 16.69 -9.71 18.38
N ALA A 105 15.50 -9.77 17.79
CA ALA A 105 14.49 -8.73 17.96
C ALA A 105 14.03 -8.62 19.41
N VAL A 106 13.83 -9.76 20.09
CA VAL A 106 13.52 -9.78 21.53
C VAL A 106 14.67 -9.21 22.34
N ARG A 107 15.91 -9.61 22.04
CA ARG A 107 17.11 -9.11 22.75
C ARG A 107 17.30 -7.61 22.58
N LEU A 108 17.14 -7.07 21.38
CA LEU A 108 17.27 -5.63 21.12
C LEU A 108 16.19 -4.81 21.83
N ALA A 109 15.02 -5.41 22.08
CA ALA A 109 13.90 -4.77 22.76
C ALA A 109 13.95 -4.88 24.29
N SER A 110 14.88 -5.66 24.87
CA SER A 110 14.95 -5.83 26.33
C SER A 110 15.37 -4.53 27.03
N SER A 111 15.01 -4.38 28.30
CA SER A 111 15.11 -3.11 29.04
C SER A 111 16.52 -2.51 29.12
N ASP A 112 17.55 -3.34 29.08
CA ASP A 112 18.96 -2.94 29.14
C ASP A 112 19.49 -2.39 27.80
N ILE A 113 18.91 -2.80 26.66
CA ILE A 113 19.22 -2.22 25.34
C ILE A 113 18.20 -1.14 24.96
N ASN A 114 16.91 -1.46 25.13
CA ASN A 114 15.76 -0.59 24.86
C ASN A 114 15.79 0.06 23.47
N LEU A 115 16.14 -0.72 22.43
CA LEU A 115 16.25 -0.19 21.08
C LEU A 115 14.87 0.16 20.53
N HIS A 116 14.76 1.34 19.92
CA HIS A 116 13.48 1.82 19.39
C HIS A 116 12.99 0.94 18.21
N LYS A 117 11.66 0.78 18.12
CA LYS A 117 10.96 -0.02 17.08
C LYS A 117 11.36 0.29 15.64
N GLN A 118 11.85 1.52 15.38
CA GLN A 118 12.31 1.92 14.05
C GLN A 118 13.48 1.09 13.53
N LEU A 119 14.27 0.50 14.43
CA LEU A 119 15.40 -0.38 14.12
C LEU A 119 15.08 -1.84 14.45
N VAL A 120 14.48 -2.13 15.61
CA VAL A 120 14.15 -3.51 16.00
C VAL A 120 13.28 -4.21 14.95
N ASN A 121 12.27 -3.52 14.41
CA ASN A 121 11.39 -4.15 13.43
C ASN A 121 12.07 -4.37 12.06
N ARG A 122 13.25 -3.77 11.78
CA ARG A 122 13.95 -3.89 10.49
C ARG A 122 14.52 -5.27 10.25
N ILE A 123 15.07 -5.90 11.29
CA ILE A 123 15.64 -7.25 11.18
C ILE A 123 14.57 -8.33 10.93
N LEU A 124 13.30 -8.00 11.16
CA LEU A 124 12.16 -8.87 10.90
C LEU A 124 11.55 -8.67 9.50
N GLU A 125 11.93 -7.61 8.79
CA GLU A 125 11.33 -7.28 7.47
C GLU A 125 11.51 -8.37 6.40
N PRO A 126 12.62 -9.14 6.34
CA PRO A 126 12.75 -10.26 5.41
C PRO A 126 11.69 -11.36 5.59
N PHE A 127 11.07 -11.45 6.77
CA PHE A 127 10.09 -12.48 7.10
C PHE A 127 8.69 -11.91 7.31
N ALA A 128 8.50 -10.62 7.05
CA ALA A 128 7.25 -9.93 7.30
C ALA A 128 6.37 -9.88 6.06
N TRP A 129 5.06 -9.97 6.27
CA TRP A 129 4.08 -9.53 5.29
C TRP A 129 3.93 -8.01 5.34
N ILE A 130 3.57 -7.41 4.21
CA ILE A 130 3.13 -6.01 4.12
C ILE A 130 1.76 -5.93 3.47
N THR A 131 0.91 -5.05 3.97
CA THR A 131 -0.33 -4.64 3.31
C THR A 131 -0.16 -3.24 2.73
N VAL A 132 -0.65 -3.06 1.50
CA VAL A 132 -0.55 -1.80 0.75
C VAL A 132 -1.89 -1.51 0.10
N ILE A 133 -2.34 -0.26 0.20
CA ILE A 133 -3.45 0.26 -0.60
C ILE A 133 -2.84 0.93 -1.83
N LEU A 134 -3.32 0.54 -3.02
CA LEU A 134 -2.88 1.05 -4.32
C LEU A 134 -4.07 1.63 -5.06
N THR A 135 -3.94 2.83 -5.62
CA THR A 135 -4.94 3.42 -6.53
C THR A 135 -4.27 3.83 -7.83
N ALA A 136 -4.92 3.50 -8.96
CA ALA A 136 -4.46 3.94 -10.27
C ALA A 136 -5.54 3.84 -11.36
N THR A 137 -5.25 4.54 -12.44
CA THR A 137 -5.97 4.48 -13.72
C THR A 137 -5.29 3.53 -14.71
N GLU A 138 -3.96 3.52 -14.71
CA GLU A 138 -3.14 2.77 -15.68
C GLU A 138 -2.57 1.48 -15.08
N TRP A 139 -3.33 0.38 -15.21
CA TRP A 139 -2.92 -0.93 -14.69
C TRP A 139 -2.24 -1.83 -15.73
N ALA A 140 -2.49 -1.58 -17.03
CA ALA A 140 -2.09 -2.48 -18.11
C ALA A 140 -0.58 -2.74 -18.12
N ASN A 141 0.24 -1.69 -18.00
CA ASN A 141 1.69 -1.83 -17.97
C ASN A 141 2.18 -2.68 -16.78
N PHE A 142 1.60 -2.48 -15.59
CA PHE A 142 1.96 -3.28 -14.41
C PHE A 142 1.62 -4.75 -14.64
N PHE A 143 0.40 -5.06 -15.11
CA PHE A 143 0.02 -6.44 -15.36
C PHE A 143 0.87 -7.08 -16.44
N THR A 144 1.08 -6.42 -17.59
CA THR A 144 1.94 -6.96 -18.66
C THR A 144 3.34 -7.31 -18.18
N GLN A 145 3.99 -6.42 -17.41
CA GLN A 145 5.35 -6.65 -16.94
C GLN A 145 5.41 -7.66 -15.79
N ARG A 146 4.46 -7.58 -14.85
CA ARG A 146 4.55 -8.31 -13.59
C ARG A 146 3.83 -9.64 -13.62
N THR A 147 2.99 -9.95 -14.62
CA THR A 147 2.52 -11.33 -14.87
C THR A 147 3.40 -12.08 -15.87
N HIS A 148 4.47 -11.46 -16.37
CA HIS A 148 5.42 -12.08 -17.29
C HIS A 148 6.22 -13.21 -16.58
N GLU A 149 6.72 -14.18 -17.35
CA GLU A 149 7.52 -15.30 -16.81
C GLU A 149 8.86 -14.88 -16.19
N ASP A 150 9.46 -13.80 -16.69
CA ASP A 150 10.69 -13.22 -16.13
C ASP A 150 10.46 -12.35 -14.89
N ALA A 151 9.22 -12.19 -14.43
CA ALA A 151 8.97 -11.50 -13.17
C ALA A 151 9.33 -12.44 -12.00
N GLN A 152 9.89 -11.88 -10.93
CA GLN A 152 10.15 -12.64 -9.71
C GLN A 152 8.88 -13.41 -9.28
N PRO A 153 8.96 -14.71 -8.94
CA PRO A 153 7.79 -15.56 -8.70
C PRO A 153 6.77 -15.00 -7.70
N GLU A 154 7.20 -14.41 -6.58
CA GLU A 154 6.30 -13.82 -5.59
C GLU A 154 5.57 -12.58 -6.13
N LEU A 155 6.26 -11.76 -6.93
CA LEU A 155 5.69 -10.57 -7.55
C LEU A 155 4.70 -10.96 -8.65
N LYS A 156 5.04 -12.01 -9.43
CA LYS A 156 4.13 -12.60 -10.41
C LYS A 156 2.86 -13.10 -9.76
N TYR A 157 3.00 -13.87 -8.69
CA TYR A 157 1.87 -14.45 -7.96
C TYR A 157 0.89 -13.38 -7.45
N ILE A 158 1.39 -12.29 -6.86
CA ILE A 158 0.51 -11.20 -6.41
C ILE A 158 -0.09 -10.42 -7.59
N ALA A 159 0.67 -10.18 -8.67
CA ALA A 159 0.18 -9.46 -9.84
C ALA A 159 -0.94 -10.22 -10.56
N GLU A 160 -0.84 -11.55 -10.68
CA GLU A 160 -1.89 -12.40 -11.24
C GLU A 160 -3.17 -12.36 -10.40
N ARG A 161 -3.04 -12.39 -9.07
CA ARG A 161 -4.19 -12.23 -8.15
C ARG A 161 -4.84 -10.86 -8.27
N MET A 162 -4.03 -9.81 -8.40
CA MET A 162 -4.53 -8.45 -8.65
C MET A 162 -5.26 -8.36 -9.99
N LEU A 163 -4.71 -8.95 -11.06
CA LEU A 163 -5.34 -8.98 -12.38
C LEU A 163 -6.66 -9.75 -12.35
N HIS A 164 -6.71 -10.88 -11.64
CA HIS A 164 -7.95 -11.63 -11.46
C HIS A 164 -9.01 -10.79 -10.73
N ALA A 165 -8.66 -10.16 -9.60
CA ALA A 165 -9.57 -9.29 -8.87
C ALA A 165 -10.04 -8.08 -9.70
N TYR A 166 -9.14 -7.49 -10.49
CA TYR A 166 -9.46 -6.40 -11.41
C TYR A 166 -10.44 -6.83 -12.50
N ARG A 167 -10.23 -8.00 -13.12
CA ARG A 167 -11.12 -8.53 -14.17
C ARG A 167 -12.48 -8.95 -13.63
N ALA A 168 -12.53 -9.45 -12.41
CA ALA A 168 -13.78 -9.87 -11.75
C ALA A 168 -14.62 -8.70 -11.22
N SER A 169 -14.03 -7.50 -11.10
CA SER A 169 -14.71 -6.30 -10.61
C SER A 169 -15.46 -5.57 -11.72
N GLU A 170 -16.69 -5.17 -11.43
CA GLU A 170 -17.49 -4.29 -12.28
C GLU A 170 -17.37 -2.84 -11.78
N PRO A 171 -16.83 -1.91 -12.57
CA PRO A 171 -16.64 -0.53 -12.13
C PRO A 171 -17.98 0.21 -12.03
N ARG A 172 -18.19 0.90 -10.91
CA ARG A 172 -19.37 1.76 -10.71
C ARG A 172 -19.24 3.03 -11.57
N PRO A 173 -20.22 3.37 -12.42
CA PRO A 173 -20.21 4.64 -13.13
C PRO A 173 -20.34 5.79 -12.15
N LEU A 174 -19.54 6.84 -12.34
CA LEU A 174 -19.64 8.10 -11.62
C LEU A 174 -19.87 9.26 -12.59
N GLU A 175 -20.76 10.17 -12.21
CA GLU A 175 -21.03 11.41 -12.94
C GLU A 175 -20.03 12.51 -12.60
N LEU A 176 -19.99 13.57 -13.41
CA LEU A 176 -19.22 14.77 -13.07
C LEU A 176 -19.73 15.38 -11.76
N GLY A 177 -18.81 15.59 -10.82
CA GLY A 177 -19.12 16.08 -9.47
C GLY A 177 -19.25 14.99 -8.41
N GLU A 178 -19.37 13.71 -8.81
CA GLU A 178 -19.29 12.56 -7.89
C GLU A 178 -17.84 12.19 -7.58
N TRP A 179 -17.64 11.33 -6.57
CA TRP A 179 -16.32 11.07 -6.01
C TRP A 179 -16.05 9.57 -5.83
N HIS A 180 -14.86 9.16 -6.22
CA HIS A 180 -14.25 7.89 -5.83
C HIS A 180 -13.73 8.01 -4.40
N THR A 181 -14.46 7.47 -3.44
CA THR A 181 -14.13 7.49 -2.00
C THR A 181 -13.90 6.08 -1.45
N PRO A 182 -12.72 5.47 -1.63
CA PRO A 182 -12.46 4.11 -1.16
C PRO A 182 -12.62 4.00 0.36
N LEU A 183 -12.98 2.82 0.86
CA LEU A 183 -13.18 2.53 2.29
C LEU A 183 -14.34 3.29 2.97
N ILE A 184 -15.21 3.93 2.19
CA ILE A 184 -16.53 4.40 2.63
C ILE A 184 -17.54 3.30 2.34
N GLN A 185 -18.35 2.94 3.34
CA GLN A 185 -19.39 1.92 3.22
C GLN A 185 -20.68 2.51 2.64
N ALA A 186 -21.57 1.66 2.11
CA ALA A 186 -22.81 2.12 1.47
C ALA A 186 -23.75 2.90 2.41
N ASP A 187 -23.81 2.51 3.69
CA ASP A 187 -24.59 3.21 4.72
C ASP A 187 -23.99 4.59 5.04
N GLU A 188 -22.66 4.69 5.08
CA GLU A 188 -21.95 5.96 5.23
C GLU A 188 -22.11 6.87 4.00
N GLU A 189 -22.15 6.29 2.80
CA GLU A 189 -22.41 7.03 1.56
C GLU A 189 -23.79 7.68 1.55
N ALA A 190 -24.80 6.98 2.08
CA ALA A 190 -26.17 7.47 2.17
C ALA A 190 -26.40 8.49 3.31
N MET A 191 -25.69 8.36 4.43
CA MET A 191 -25.94 9.17 5.63
C MET A 191 -24.99 10.36 5.80
N LEU A 192 -23.74 10.25 5.34
CA LEU A 192 -22.71 11.26 5.61
C LEU A 192 -22.63 12.31 4.50
N PRO A 193 -22.51 13.60 4.86
CA PRO A 193 -22.18 14.65 3.89
C PRO A 193 -20.90 14.32 3.13
N LEU A 194 -20.85 14.72 1.85
CA LEU A 194 -19.71 14.46 0.96
C LEU A 194 -18.37 14.85 1.60
N GLU A 195 -18.28 16.03 2.21
CA GLU A 195 -17.05 16.51 2.84
C GLU A 195 -16.52 15.53 3.90
N GLN A 196 -17.40 14.98 4.74
CA GLN A 196 -17.00 14.00 5.75
C GLN A 196 -16.52 12.70 5.10
N ARG A 197 -17.18 12.25 4.03
CA ARG A 197 -16.77 11.04 3.28
C ARG A 197 -15.36 11.19 2.70
N LEU A 198 -15.04 12.34 2.13
CA LEU A 198 -13.68 12.62 1.61
C LEU A 198 -12.65 12.50 2.74
N LYS A 199 -12.87 13.18 3.88
CA LYS A 199 -11.95 13.19 5.02
C LYS A 199 -11.76 11.80 5.63
N ILE A 200 -12.85 11.07 5.85
CA ILE A 200 -12.84 9.72 6.41
C ILE A 200 -12.12 8.75 5.47
N SER A 201 -12.37 8.83 4.16
CA SER A 201 -11.70 7.99 3.16
C SER A 201 -10.17 8.18 3.19
N VAL A 202 -9.71 9.44 3.21
CA VAL A 202 -8.28 9.79 3.36
C VAL A 202 -7.69 9.22 4.64
N ALA A 203 -8.36 9.43 5.78
CA ALA A 203 -7.87 8.94 7.08
C ALA A 203 -7.77 7.41 7.12
N ARG A 204 -8.75 6.70 6.53
CA ARG A 204 -8.74 5.24 6.45
C ARG A 204 -7.64 4.74 5.51
N ALA A 205 -7.44 5.37 4.36
CA ALA A 205 -6.34 5.04 3.47
C ALA A 205 -4.97 5.20 4.15
N ALA A 206 -4.81 6.17 5.06
CA ALA A 206 -3.58 6.36 5.82
C ALA A 206 -3.28 5.25 6.85
N ARG A 207 -4.31 4.56 7.39
CA ARG A 207 -4.13 3.54 8.44
C ARG A 207 -3.66 2.18 7.92
N VAL A 208 -3.83 1.90 6.63
CA VAL A 208 -3.38 0.69 5.91
C VAL A 208 -3.38 -0.57 6.79
N SER A 209 -4.56 -0.99 7.26
CA SER A 209 -4.68 -2.24 8.00
C SER A 209 -6.15 -2.66 8.19
N TYR A 210 -6.48 -3.86 7.71
CA TYR A 210 -7.76 -4.52 7.90
C TYR A 210 -8.26 -4.56 9.37
N LEU A 211 -7.34 -4.69 10.35
CA LEU A 211 -7.67 -4.75 11.79
C LEU A 211 -8.32 -3.47 12.34
N SER A 212 -8.23 -2.34 11.63
CA SER A 212 -8.89 -1.09 12.01
C SER A 212 -10.11 -0.75 11.13
N HIS A 213 -10.29 -1.43 9.99
CA HIS A 213 -11.43 -1.18 9.08
C HIS A 213 -12.66 -2.03 9.40
N GLN A 214 -12.49 -3.18 10.05
CA GLN A 214 -13.59 -3.96 10.64
C GLN A 214 -13.79 -3.70 12.14
N GLY A 215 -12.94 -2.85 12.75
CA GLY A 215 -13.09 -2.42 14.14
C GLY A 215 -14.24 -1.42 14.33
N THR A 216 -14.27 -0.79 15.50
CA THR A 216 -15.21 0.29 15.82
C THR A 216 -15.09 1.42 14.80
N ARG A 217 -16.16 1.66 14.03
CA ARG A 217 -16.27 2.82 13.14
C ARG A 217 -16.37 4.05 14.02
N ASP A 218 -15.29 4.80 14.09
CA ASP A 218 -15.16 5.99 14.91
C ASP A 218 -14.84 7.16 13.99
N HIS A 219 -15.90 7.77 13.44
CA HIS A 219 -15.79 8.89 12.52
C HIS A 219 -15.03 10.06 13.14
N ALA A 220 -15.18 10.28 14.46
CA ALA A 220 -14.44 11.32 15.16
C ALA A 220 -12.93 11.07 15.09
N LYS A 221 -12.47 9.84 15.36
CA LYS A 221 -11.04 9.49 15.22
C LYS A 221 -10.55 9.55 13.78
N ASP A 222 -11.39 9.22 12.81
CA ASP A 222 -11.04 9.34 11.39
C ASP A 222 -10.83 10.83 11.02
N LEU A 223 -11.72 11.72 11.46
CA LEU A 223 -11.59 13.16 11.28
C LEU A 223 -10.38 13.75 12.02
N GLU A 224 -10.13 13.33 13.27
CA GLU A 224 -8.93 13.73 14.00
C GLU A 224 -7.63 13.32 13.28
N LEU A 225 -7.62 12.12 12.69
CA LEU A 225 -6.48 11.67 11.91
C LEU A 225 -6.34 12.48 10.62
N TYR A 226 -7.44 12.80 9.94
CA TYR A 226 -7.42 13.67 8.77
C TYR A 226 -6.76 15.02 9.08
N GLU A 227 -7.17 15.69 10.16
CA GLU A 227 -6.59 16.98 10.55
C GLU A 227 -5.10 16.86 10.89
N LYS A 228 -4.68 15.76 11.53
CA LYS A 228 -3.26 15.47 11.79
C LYS A 228 -2.45 15.21 10.52
N LEU A 229 -3.05 14.59 9.50
CA LEU A 229 -2.39 14.38 8.21
C LEU A 229 -2.25 15.70 7.46
N LEU A 230 -3.31 16.52 7.47
CA LEU A 230 -3.33 17.83 6.84
C LEU A 230 -2.30 18.79 7.48
N GLY A 231 -2.24 18.84 8.81
CA GLY A 231 -1.32 19.69 9.57
C GLY A 231 0.02 19.04 9.95
N GLY A 232 0.27 17.80 9.54
CA GLY A 232 1.41 17.02 10.04
C GLY A 232 2.73 17.40 9.37
N GLY A 233 3.64 18.04 10.14
CA GLY A 233 4.97 18.49 9.67
C GLY A 233 4.94 19.87 9.04
N ALA A 234 6.08 20.36 8.54
CA ALA A 234 6.16 21.65 7.85
C ALA A 234 5.27 21.71 6.58
N ASN A 235 4.96 20.56 5.98
CA ASN A 235 4.33 20.45 4.67
C ASN A 235 3.26 19.34 4.56
N GLY A 236 2.62 18.86 5.65
CA GLY A 236 1.54 17.85 5.57
C GLY A 236 1.95 16.41 5.13
N HIS A 237 1.03 15.45 5.30
CA HIS A 237 1.16 14.05 4.86
C HIS A 237 0.19 13.75 3.71
N TRP A 238 0.65 13.93 2.47
CA TRP A 238 -0.24 13.99 1.31
C TRP A 238 -0.54 12.68 0.59
N SER A 239 0.25 11.61 0.76
CA SER A 239 -0.01 10.36 0.04
C SER A 239 -1.42 9.78 0.24
N PRO A 240 -2.04 9.84 1.44
CA PRO A 240 -3.41 9.33 1.62
C PRO A 240 -4.47 10.11 0.84
N PHE A 241 -4.20 11.38 0.50
CA PHE A 241 -5.14 12.24 -0.23
C PHE A 241 -5.20 11.90 -1.72
N GLU A 242 -4.24 11.14 -2.25
CA GLU A 242 -4.23 10.74 -3.66
C GLU A 242 -5.25 9.64 -3.97
N HIS A 243 -5.66 8.84 -2.97
CA HIS A 243 -6.61 7.75 -3.16
C HIS A 243 -8.05 8.21 -3.45
N VAL A 244 -8.37 9.46 -3.08
CA VAL A 244 -9.68 10.06 -3.29
C VAL A 244 -9.62 10.94 -4.53
N ALA A 245 -10.56 10.80 -5.44
CA ALA A 245 -10.57 11.57 -6.69
C ALA A 245 -11.99 11.74 -7.24
N LYS A 246 -12.18 12.68 -8.17
CA LYS A 246 -13.42 12.82 -8.94
C LYS A 246 -13.17 12.80 -10.45
N PRO A 247 -14.15 12.42 -11.27
CA PRO A 247 -14.03 12.46 -12.72
C PRO A 247 -13.67 13.86 -13.26
N LEU A 248 -12.81 13.90 -14.28
CA LEU A 248 -12.62 15.05 -15.16
C LEU A 248 -13.47 14.89 -16.43
N ALA A 249 -13.77 16.00 -17.09
CA ALA A 249 -14.55 15.99 -18.33
C ALA A 249 -13.79 15.35 -19.50
N SER A 250 -12.47 15.56 -19.55
CA SER A 250 -11.59 15.01 -20.57
C SER A 250 -10.89 13.76 -20.05
N ARG A 251 -10.81 12.72 -20.89
CA ARG A 251 -10.02 11.51 -20.61
C ARG A 251 -8.52 11.73 -20.79
N ASP A 252 -8.09 12.85 -21.35
CA ASP A 252 -6.68 13.12 -21.66
C ASP A 252 -6.01 14.00 -20.61
N ASP A 253 -6.80 14.60 -19.72
CA ASP A 253 -6.31 15.43 -18.64
C ASP A 253 -5.65 14.58 -17.57
N TRP A 254 -4.56 15.09 -17.00
CA TRP A 254 -3.83 14.44 -15.92
C TRP A 254 -3.91 15.27 -14.64
N SER A 255 -4.07 14.60 -13.52
CA SER A 255 -3.86 15.18 -12.20
C SER A 255 -3.00 14.23 -11.38
N GLY A 256 -1.74 14.62 -11.19
CA GLY A 256 -0.73 13.72 -10.66
C GLY A 256 -0.52 12.53 -11.60
N ASN A 257 -0.63 11.32 -11.07
CA ASN A 257 -0.54 10.06 -11.81
C ASN A 257 -1.89 9.54 -12.32
N PHE A 258 -2.99 10.27 -12.14
CA PHE A 258 -4.29 9.83 -12.64
C PHE A 258 -4.66 10.55 -13.94
N ARG A 259 -5.09 9.76 -14.93
CA ARG A 259 -5.64 10.24 -16.20
C ARG A 259 -7.17 10.32 -16.11
N GLY A 260 -7.79 11.42 -16.51
CA GLY A 260 -9.25 11.60 -16.50
C GLY A 260 -9.88 11.71 -15.11
N TRP A 261 -9.07 11.93 -14.07
CA TRP A 261 -9.50 12.05 -12.67
C TRP A 261 -8.70 13.14 -11.95
N GLU A 262 -9.37 14.00 -11.19
CA GLU A 262 -8.75 15.00 -10.33
C GLU A 262 -8.55 14.42 -8.91
N GLN A 263 -7.29 14.31 -8.48
CA GLN A 263 -6.93 13.84 -7.14
C GLN A 263 -7.32 14.88 -6.10
N TYR A 264 -7.90 14.43 -4.98
CA TYR A 264 -8.29 15.29 -3.87
C TYR A 264 -7.09 16.07 -3.30
N ARG A 265 -5.91 15.46 -3.31
CA ARG A 265 -4.61 16.08 -2.97
C ARG A 265 -4.36 17.42 -3.67
N LYS A 266 -4.74 17.55 -4.95
CA LYS A 266 -4.52 18.76 -5.77
C LYS A 266 -5.37 19.96 -5.36
N ARG A 267 -6.32 19.77 -4.44
CA ARG A 267 -7.15 20.86 -3.92
C ARG A 267 -6.51 21.61 -2.76
N PHE A 268 -5.31 21.20 -2.34
CA PHE A 268 -4.60 21.79 -1.21
C PHE A 268 -3.35 22.53 -1.71
N PRO A 269 -3.29 23.87 -1.62
CA PRO A 269 -2.11 24.63 -2.03
C PRO A 269 -0.82 24.18 -1.31
N GLN A 270 -0.96 23.65 -0.09
CA GLN A 270 0.13 23.18 0.74
C GLN A 270 0.72 21.83 0.29
N GLU A 271 0.16 21.18 -0.73
CA GLU A 271 0.75 19.93 -1.26
C GLU A 271 2.12 20.13 -1.91
N HIS A 272 2.42 21.38 -2.28
CA HIS A 272 3.69 21.83 -2.80
C HIS A 272 4.48 22.49 -1.67
N ALA A 273 5.56 21.84 -1.24
CA ALA A 273 6.58 22.53 -0.46
C ALA A 273 7.20 23.59 -1.36
N SER A 274 6.96 24.87 -1.06
CA SER A 274 7.51 26.00 -1.81
C SER A 274 8.85 26.48 -1.24
N THR A 275 9.30 25.90 -0.11
CA THR A 275 10.55 26.22 0.56
C THR A 275 11.24 25.00 1.14
N LEU A 276 12.56 25.04 1.14
CA LEU A 276 13.36 24.06 1.87
C LEU A 276 13.25 24.32 3.38
N PRO A 277 13.60 23.34 4.22
CA PRO A 277 13.76 23.56 5.66
C PRO A 277 14.68 24.76 5.93
N ASP A 278 14.33 25.57 6.92
CA ASP A 278 15.07 26.76 7.38
C ASP A 278 15.09 27.95 6.39
N GLU A 279 14.31 27.91 5.31
CA GLU A 279 14.11 29.03 4.39
C GLU A 279 12.81 29.82 4.67
N THR A 280 12.78 31.09 4.23
CA THR A 280 11.58 31.94 4.37
C THR A 280 10.49 31.48 3.38
N PRO A 281 9.27 31.14 3.83
CA PRO A 281 8.16 30.70 3.00
C PRO A 281 7.95 31.56 1.75
N VAL A 282 8.16 30.99 0.57
CA VAL A 282 7.77 31.56 -0.73
C VAL A 282 6.35 31.10 -1.03
N PRO A 283 5.46 31.93 -1.60
CA PRO A 283 4.16 31.45 -2.07
C PRO A 283 4.33 30.28 -3.04
N ALA A 284 3.51 29.24 -2.91
CA ALA A 284 3.48 28.15 -3.89
C ALA A 284 3.21 28.73 -5.29
N LEU A 285 4.00 28.32 -6.29
CA LEU A 285 3.73 28.67 -7.67
C LEU A 285 2.35 28.08 -8.06
N PRO A 286 1.51 28.85 -8.78
CA PRO A 286 0.18 28.41 -9.18
C PRO A 286 0.21 27.18 -10.08
#